data_AF-A0A0J8QM43-F1
#
_entry.id   AF-A0A0J8QM43-F1
#
_cell.length_a   1.000
_cell.length_b   1.000
_cell.length_c   1.000
_cell.angle_alpha   90.00
_cell.angle_beta   90.00
_cell.angle_gamma   90.00
#
_symmetry.space_group_name_H-M   'P 1'
#
loop_
_entity.id
_entity.type
_entity.pdbx_description
1 polymer ?
#
loop_
_entity_poly.entity_id
_entity_poly.type
_entity_poly.pdbx_seq_one_letter_code
_entity_poly.pdbx_strand_id
1 'polypeptide(L)'
;MSTYTTDTPETMQAVNGTSGQDPRQLENSYVLQEKEDDPSYIRGARPGPYVEEKGRNICTRLGKRIAFIAIDGRTERTRHQVNYPETYDLIFDRLEKELSAANGEIKHVIVLLGVPIAYPRLAWLENIISSPVIAPIRLLNRRFGVGGDLFNKFDGEVDLLDDLDDHYTARHHKRERRILIQRLQHISERFSVRVTILGGDVHLAAIGRFYSKVGSKIPVINDPRYMVNVVSSAITNKPPPKAVANLLARRNKIHHLDFHTDETLMKVFNEQPGGKEKSADFNKVTMPSRNYACITEVDFSGVNGGTKVNEEELAQFPAPKNGHNPLHPGEVDAGTTHPAADGITSRVGMDGGLDVSIRVEIDPADKEGTTEGYGFWIPPLVSPRMEGHHRFSRHREDRQTAGPSAA
;
A
#
# COMPACT_ATOMS: atom_id res chain seq x y z
N MET A 1 -0.16 13.80 25.14
CA MET A 1 1.30 13.67 25.26
C MET A 1 1.85 13.99 23.89
N SER A 2 2.54 15.13 23.75
CA SER A 2 3.19 15.51 22.50
C SER A 2 4.33 14.52 22.22
N THR A 3 4.30 13.87 21.06
CA THR A 3 5.36 12.96 20.57
C THR A 3 6.56 13.70 19.98
N TYR A 4 6.60 15.03 20.08
CA TYR A 4 7.76 15.82 19.73
C TYR A 4 8.34 16.47 21.00
N THR A 5 9.26 15.76 21.63
CA THR A 5 10.29 16.40 22.45
C THR A 5 11.39 16.87 21.52
N THR A 6 11.43 18.20 21.33
CA THR A 6 12.63 19.06 21.28
C THR A 6 13.91 18.50 20.66
N ASP A 7 14.56 19.28 19.78
CA ASP A 7 15.91 19.06 19.20
C ASP A 7 17.06 19.00 20.23
N THR A 8 16.82 18.51 21.44
CA THR A 8 17.81 18.41 22.53
C THR A 8 18.32 16.96 22.60
N PRO A 9 19.59 16.68 22.24
CA PRO A 9 20.12 15.32 22.06
C PRO A 9 20.33 14.51 23.36
N GLU A 10 19.83 14.96 24.52
CA GLU A 10 20.39 14.58 25.81
C GLU A 10 19.56 13.60 26.66
N THR A 11 18.47 13.02 26.17
CA THR A 11 17.63 12.17 27.06
C THR A 11 17.90 10.66 27.04
N MET A 12 18.70 10.11 26.12
CA MET A 12 19.19 8.72 26.19
C MET A 12 20.53 8.63 25.44
N GLN A 13 21.66 8.46 26.12
CA GLN A 13 22.90 8.08 25.44
C GLN A 13 22.92 6.56 25.27
N ALA A 14 22.87 6.06 24.03
CA ALA A 14 23.03 4.65 23.72
C ALA A 14 24.34 4.08 24.30
N VAL A 15 24.23 2.95 25.01
CA VAL A 15 25.38 2.10 25.32
C VAL A 15 25.41 1.00 24.26
N ASN A 16 26.49 0.93 23.46
CA ASN A 16 26.63 0.01 22.32
C ASN A 16 25.62 0.21 21.17
N GLY A 17 25.13 1.44 20.97
CA GLY A 17 24.26 1.77 19.83
C GLY A 17 22.79 1.39 20.00
N THR A 18 22.37 1.04 21.22
CA THR A 18 20.96 0.87 21.62
C THR A 18 20.68 1.57 22.95
N SER A 19 19.49 2.14 23.13
CA SER A 19 19.11 2.90 24.32
C SER A 19 18.94 2.06 25.60
N GLY A 20 19.10 0.73 25.52
CA GLY A 20 18.86 -0.18 26.64
C GLY A 20 17.38 -0.27 27.02
N GLN A 21 17.02 -1.23 27.88
CA GLN A 21 15.64 -1.39 28.34
C GLN A 21 15.36 -0.43 29.51
N ASP A 22 14.22 0.26 29.51
CA ASP A 22 13.79 1.10 30.64
C ASP A 22 13.39 0.22 31.83
N PRO A 23 14.12 0.27 32.97
CA PRO A 23 13.83 -0.57 34.13
C PRO A 23 12.40 -0.39 34.68
N ARG A 24 11.79 0.79 34.51
CA ARG A 24 10.42 1.06 34.96
C ARG A 24 9.39 0.34 34.09
N GLN A 25 9.65 0.20 32.79
CA GLN A 25 8.78 -0.56 31.89
C GLN A 25 8.86 -2.07 32.18
N LEU A 26 9.96 -2.54 32.74
CA LEU A 26 10.21 -3.94 33.05
C LEU A 26 9.74 -4.38 34.44
N GLU A 27 9.50 -3.45 35.37
CA GLU A 27 9.27 -3.75 36.80
C GLU A 27 8.19 -4.82 37.04
N ASN A 28 7.16 -4.87 36.20
CA ASN A 28 6.06 -5.84 36.28
C ASN A 28 5.78 -6.55 34.95
N SER A 29 6.78 -6.57 34.05
CA SER A 29 6.62 -7.09 32.69
C SER A 29 7.56 -8.27 32.46
N TYR A 30 7.00 -9.44 32.14
CA TYR A 30 7.81 -10.51 31.57
C TYR A 30 8.06 -10.21 30.09
N VAL A 31 9.31 -9.93 29.74
CA VAL A 31 9.73 -9.79 28.34
C VAL A 31 10.39 -11.09 27.91
N LEU A 32 9.74 -11.81 27.01
CA LEU A 32 10.33 -12.98 26.37
C LEU A 32 11.60 -12.55 25.62
N GLN A 33 12.74 -13.13 25.99
CA GLN A 33 13.98 -12.96 25.25
C GLN A 33 14.14 -14.13 24.28
N GLU A 34 13.82 -13.88 23.01
CA GLU A 34 14.10 -14.84 21.96
C GLU A 34 15.61 -15.04 21.81
N LYS A 35 16.03 -16.31 21.78
CA LYS A 35 17.45 -16.68 21.65
C LYS A 35 17.93 -16.56 20.20
N GLU A 36 17.03 -16.74 19.25
CA GLU A 36 17.25 -16.69 17.82
C GLU A 36 16.10 -15.93 17.17
N ASP A 37 16.38 -15.22 16.09
CA ASP A 37 15.34 -14.55 15.31
C ASP A 37 14.53 -15.56 14.48
N ASP A 38 13.22 -15.36 14.43
CA ASP A 38 12.39 -16.05 13.44
C ASP A 38 12.95 -15.77 12.03
N PRO A 39 13.12 -16.80 11.19
CA PRO A 39 13.74 -16.66 9.87
C PRO A 39 12.94 -15.76 8.91
N SER A 40 11.68 -15.45 9.21
CA SER A 40 10.88 -14.48 8.47
C SER A 40 11.33 -13.03 8.70
N TYR A 41 12.03 -12.73 9.78
CA TYR A 41 12.53 -11.39 10.02
C TYR A 41 13.73 -11.04 9.12
N ILE A 42 13.76 -9.78 8.68
CA ILE A 42 14.90 -9.15 8.02
C ILE A 42 15.30 -7.95 8.88
N ARG A 43 16.37 -8.11 9.65
CA ARG A 43 16.90 -7.06 10.51
C ARG A 43 17.72 -6.05 9.70
N GLY A 44 17.51 -4.76 9.98
CA GLY A 44 18.32 -3.67 9.43
C GLY A 44 19.79 -3.81 9.81
N ALA A 45 20.67 -3.27 8.96
CA ALA A 45 22.12 -3.40 9.17
C ALA A 45 22.61 -2.60 10.39
N ARG A 46 21.99 -1.45 10.65
CA ARG A 46 22.39 -0.49 11.68
C ARG A 46 21.18 0.10 12.42
N PRO A 47 21.37 0.62 13.64
CA PRO A 47 20.32 1.29 14.39
C PRO A 47 19.73 2.49 13.65
N GLY A 48 18.47 2.80 13.95
CA GLY A 48 17.80 4.01 13.50
C GLY A 48 18.34 5.27 14.19
N PRO A 49 17.99 6.47 13.67
CA PRO A 49 18.56 7.73 14.14
C PRO A 49 17.87 8.30 15.40
N TYR A 50 16.62 7.89 15.66
CA TYR A 50 15.82 8.32 16.82
C TYR A 50 15.44 7.14 17.69
N VAL A 51 14.93 6.08 17.06
CA VAL A 51 14.80 4.77 17.68
C VAL A 51 16.14 4.07 17.45
N GLU A 52 17.01 4.07 18.46
CA GLU A 52 18.34 3.47 18.40
C GLU A 52 18.27 1.92 18.41
N GLU A 53 17.36 1.33 17.64
CA GLU A 53 17.22 -0.10 17.43
C GLU A 53 17.35 -0.42 15.94
N LYS A 54 17.61 -1.68 15.63
CA LYS A 54 17.63 -2.14 14.23
C LYS A 54 16.19 -2.38 13.77
N GLY A 55 15.82 -1.79 12.63
CA GLY A 55 14.50 -2.00 12.03
C GLY A 55 14.21 -3.49 11.79
N ARG A 56 12.95 -3.89 11.99
CA ARG A 56 12.51 -5.28 11.82
C ARG A 56 11.47 -5.40 10.71
N ASN A 57 11.92 -5.86 9.55
CA ASN A 57 11.05 -6.13 8.42
C ASN A 57 10.67 -7.62 8.40
N ILE A 58 9.65 -7.99 7.64
CA ILE A 58 9.17 -9.37 7.53
C ILE A 58 9.18 -9.79 6.06
N CYS A 59 9.58 -11.02 5.77
CA CYS A 59 9.37 -11.71 4.51
C CYS A 59 8.97 -13.16 4.77
N THR A 60 7.75 -13.54 4.38
CA THR A 60 7.21 -14.89 4.58
C THR A 60 6.26 -15.28 3.44
N ARG A 61 5.76 -16.51 3.42
CA ARG A 61 4.67 -16.93 2.53
C ARG A 61 3.34 -16.98 3.26
N LEU A 62 2.27 -16.56 2.59
CA LEU A 62 0.89 -16.76 3.02
C LEU A 62 0.28 -17.84 2.11
N GLY A 63 0.38 -19.10 2.53
CA GLY A 63 0.02 -20.22 1.68
C GLY A 63 1.01 -20.43 0.52
N LYS A 64 0.53 -21.06 -0.55
CA LYS A 64 1.38 -21.55 -1.65
C LYS A 64 1.80 -20.43 -2.62
N ARG A 65 0.87 -19.53 -2.94
CA ARG A 65 0.94 -18.62 -4.10
C ARG A 65 1.17 -17.14 -3.73
N ILE A 66 1.34 -16.82 -2.44
CA ILE A 66 1.50 -15.43 -1.98
C ILE A 66 2.79 -15.31 -1.15
N ALA A 67 3.68 -14.41 -1.57
CA ALA A 67 4.72 -13.86 -0.70
C ALA A 67 4.21 -12.60 0.00
N PHE A 68 4.56 -12.43 1.27
CA PHE A 68 4.22 -11.27 2.07
C PHE A 68 5.48 -10.59 2.60
N ILE A 69 5.55 -9.28 2.43
CA ILE A 69 6.63 -8.43 2.93
C ILE A 69 6.01 -7.34 3.80
N ALA A 70 6.53 -7.12 5.00
CA ALA A 70 6.21 -5.94 5.80
C ALA A 70 7.46 -5.09 6.00
N ILE A 71 7.38 -3.81 5.67
CA ILE A 71 8.48 -2.87 5.79
C ILE A 71 8.28 -2.03 7.04
N ASP A 72 9.25 -2.08 7.95
CA ASP A 72 9.32 -1.20 9.10
C ASP A 72 9.76 0.19 8.64
N GLY A 73 8.78 1.03 8.34
CA GLY A 73 9.00 2.40 7.94
C GLY A 73 9.13 3.38 9.11
N ARG A 74 9.25 2.93 10.38
CA ARG A 74 9.31 3.82 11.55
C ARG A 74 10.72 3.91 12.13
N THR A 75 11.41 2.80 12.31
CA THR A 75 12.69 2.76 13.06
C THR A 75 13.77 3.63 12.42
N GLU A 76 13.89 3.62 11.09
CA GLU A 76 14.92 4.35 10.34
C GLU A 76 14.46 5.72 9.81
N ARG A 77 13.21 6.11 10.12
CA ARG A 77 12.57 7.29 9.53
C ARG A 77 13.24 8.58 10.00
N THR A 78 13.42 9.48 9.05
CA THR A 78 13.79 10.87 9.23
C THR A 78 12.85 11.74 8.41
N ARG A 79 12.94 13.07 8.56
CA ARG A 79 12.19 14.03 7.74
C ARG A 79 12.45 13.90 6.22
N HIS A 80 13.53 13.24 5.82
CA HIS A 80 13.95 13.18 4.41
C HIS A 80 13.96 11.77 3.82
N GLN A 81 13.78 10.76 4.66
CA GLN A 81 13.97 9.37 4.26
C GLN A 81 13.21 8.44 5.21
N VAL A 82 12.48 7.47 4.67
CA VAL A 82 11.72 6.50 5.45
C VAL A 82 12.61 5.33 5.89
N ASN A 83 13.35 4.74 4.96
CA ASN A 83 14.28 3.64 5.24
C ASN A 83 15.65 3.86 4.60
N TYR A 84 16.68 3.27 5.19
CA TYR A 84 18.01 3.26 4.60
C TYR A 84 18.00 2.50 3.25
N PRO A 85 18.77 2.97 2.24
CA PRO A 85 18.92 2.23 0.98
C PRO A 85 19.32 0.76 1.18
N GLU A 86 20.21 0.51 2.13
CA GLU A 86 20.70 -0.83 2.46
C GLU A 86 19.58 -1.73 3.02
N THR A 87 18.61 -1.15 3.74
CA THR A 87 17.46 -1.90 4.26
C THR A 87 16.54 -2.35 3.14
N TYR A 88 16.32 -1.50 2.12
CA TYR A 88 15.63 -1.95 0.91
C TYR A 88 16.41 -3.06 0.19
N ASP A 89 17.74 -2.96 0.08
CA ASP A 89 18.55 -4.01 -0.56
C ASP A 89 18.39 -5.36 0.13
N LEU A 90 18.45 -5.40 1.47
CA LEU A 90 18.20 -6.61 2.25
C LEU A 90 16.80 -7.21 1.99
N ILE A 91 15.76 -6.36 1.92
CA ILE A 91 14.38 -6.78 1.68
C ILE A 91 14.24 -7.39 0.27
N PHE A 92 14.72 -6.68 -0.75
CA PHE A 92 14.60 -7.14 -2.13
C PHE A 92 15.47 -8.37 -2.39
N ASP A 93 16.68 -8.46 -1.84
CA ASP A 93 17.53 -9.64 -1.96
C ASP A 93 16.86 -10.88 -1.35
N ARG A 94 16.20 -10.73 -0.19
CA ARG A 94 15.45 -11.82 0.44
C ARG A 94 14.23 -12.22 -0.39
N LEU A 95 13.48 -11.24 -0.90
CA LEU A 95 12.33 -11.49 -1.76
C LEU A 95 12.73 -12.21 -3.05
N GLU A 96 13.80 -11.77 -3.72
CA GLU A 96 14.28 -12.40 -4.96
C GLU A 96 14.69 -13.85 -4.75
N LYS A 97 15.35 -14.17 -3.62
CA LYS A 97 15.69 -15.55 -3.26
C LYS A 97 14.43 -16.40 -3.08
N GLU A 98 13.42 -15.86 -2.39
CA GLU A 98 12.15 -16.54 -2.15
C GLU A 98 11.39 -16.82 -3.46
N LEU A 99 11.27 -15.81 -4.32
CA LEU A 99 10.62 -15.93 -5.63
C LEU A 99 11.37 -16.86 -6.58
N SER A 100 12.71 -16.82 -6.57
CA SER A 100 13.54 -17.73 -7.35
C SER A 100 13.35 -19.18 -6.91
N ALA A 101 13.33 -19.42 -5.59
CA ALA A 101 13.11 -20.75 -5.02
C ALA A 101 11.69 -21.27 -5.28
N ALA A 102 10.69 -20.39 -5.36
CA ALA A 102 9.32 -20.74 -5.70
C ALA A 102 9.13 -21.23 -7.16
N ASN A 103 10.08 -20.95 -8.06
CA ASN A 103 10.04 -21.40 -9.46
C ASN A 103 8.68 -21.10 -10.16
N GLY A 104 8.15 -19.89 -9.95
CA GLY A 104 6.89 -19.43 -10.54
C GLY A 104 5.61 -19.92 -9.84
N GLU A 105 5.73 -20.61 -8.71
CA GLU A 105 4.60 -21.02 -7.85
C GLU A 105 3.90 -19.79 -7.23
N ILE A 106 4.67 -18.82 -6.74
CA ILE A 106 4.16 -17.56 -6.22
C ILE A 106 3.58 -16.72 -7.36
N LYS A 107 2.36 -16.21 -7.17
CA LYS A 107 1.61 -15.37 -8.11
C LYS A 107 1.45 -13.94 -7.62
N HIS A 108 1.44 -13.74 -6.30
CA HIS A 108 1.29 -12.42 -5.69
C HIS A 108 2.42 -12.11 -4.70
N VAL A 109 2.80 -10.85 -4.68
CA VAL A 109 3.60 -10.24 -3.61
C VAL A 109 2.73 -9.20 -2.92
N ILE A 110 2.42 -9.41 -1.65
CA ILE A 110 1.72 -8.45 -0.81
C ILE A 110 2.74 -7.67 0.01
N VAL A 111 2.73 -6.34 -0.10
CA VAL A 111 3.65 -5.45 0.61
C VAL A 111 2.87 -4.61 1.62
N LEU A 112 3.15 -4.77 2.91
CA LEU A 112 2.60 -3.94 3.96
C LEU A 112 3.52 -2.73 4.20
N LEU A 113 2.93 -1.54 4.04
CA LEU A 113 3.53 -0.25 4.38
C LEU A 113 2.70 0.41 5.48
N GLY A 114 3.36 1.10 6.42
CA GLY A 114 2.66 1.78 7.52
C GLY A 114 1.72 2.89 7.03
N VAL A 115 2.09 3.59 5.95
CA VAL A 115 1.32 4.71 5.37
C VAL A 115 0.97 4.45 3.90
N PRO A 116 -0.10 5.06 3.35
CA PRO A 116 -0.51 4.84 1.97
C PRO A 116 0.53 5.37 0.99
N ILE A 117 0.73 4.64 -0.11
CA ILE A 117 1.71 5.02 -1.14
C ILE A 117 1.05 5.57 -2.39
N ALA A 118 -0.11 5.06 -2.83
CA ALA A 118 -0.90 5.59 -3.95
C ALA A 118 -2.11 6.36 -3.42
N TYR A 119 -1.89 7.62 -3.03
CA TYR A 119 -2.87 8.42 -2.31
C TYR A 119 -2.81 9.91 -2.74
N PRO A 120 -3.90 10.70 -2.62
CA PRO A 120 -3.88 12.10 -2.99
C PRO A 120 -2.80 12.86 -2.23
N ARG A 121 -2.03 13.68 -2.95
CA ARG A 121 -1.00 14.53 -2.34
C ARG A 121 -1.68 15.60 -1.49
N LEU A 122 -1.28 15.68 -0.23
CA LEU A 122 -1.80 16.64 0.73
C LEU A 122 -0.87 17.83 0.99
N ALA A 123 0.29 17.90 0.33
CA ALA A 123 1.24 19.02 0.41
C ALA A 123 0.66 20.41 -0.02
N TRP A 124 -0.58 20.45 -0.54
CA TRP A 124 -1.29 21.71 -0.78
C TRP A 124 -2.14 22.16 0.41
N LEU A 125 -2.48 21.25 1.34
CA LEU A 125 -3.33 21.53 2.49
C LEU A 125 -2.66 22.56 3.40
N GLU A 126 -1.34 22.44 3.61
CA GLU A 126 -0.50 23.46 4.25
C GLU A 126 -0.68 24.83 3.60
N ASN A 127 -0.65 24.94 2.27
CA ASN A 127 -0.79 26.21 1.55
C ASN A 127 -2.20 26.81 1.66
N ILE A 128 -3.23 25.96 1.77
CA ILE A 128 -4.60 26.45 2.02
C ILE A 128 -4.73 26.92 3.46
N ILE A 129 -4.29 26.13 4.44
CA ILE A 129 -4.38 26.46 5.88
C ILE A 129 -3.56 27.70 6.25
N SER A 130 -2.37 27.85 5.66
CA SER A 130 -1.48 29.01 5.85
C SER A 130 -1.88 30.24 5.02
N SER A 131 -2.92 30.13 4.18
CA SER A 131 -3.33 31.24 3.32
C SER A 131 -3.84 32.45 4.13
N PRO A 132 -3.38 33.68 3.83
CA PRO A 132 -3.85 34.90 4.50
C PRO A 132 -5.36 35.14 4.39
N VAL A 133 -6.03 34.54 3.39
CA VAL A 133 -7.48 34.64 3.17
C VAL A 133 -8.28 33.84 4.21
N ILE A 134 -7.67 32.82 4.83
CA ILE A 134 -8.31 32.06 5.92
C ILE A 134 -8.37 32.86 7.21
N ALA A 135 -7.43 33.80 7.45
CA ALA A 135 -7.39 34.57 8.71
C ALA A 135 -8.65 35.43 8.94
N PRO A 136 -9.18 36.19 7.96
CA PRO A 136 -10.47 36.88 8.08
C PRO A 136 -11.64 35.92 8.29
N ILE A 137 -11.65 34.76 7.63
CA ILE A 137 -12.72 33.76 7.76
C ILE A 137 -12.70 33.13 9.16
N ARG A 138 -11.51 32.78 9.68
CA ARG A 138 -11.30 32.33 11.08
C ARG A 138 -11.79 33.39 12.07
N LEU A 139 -11.47 34.65 11.84
CA LEU A 139 -11.90 35.76 12.70
C LEU A 139 -13.42 35.93 12.68
N LEU A 140 -14.04 35.89 11.50
CA LEU A 140 -15.50 35.97 11.33
C LEU A 140 -16.22 34.79 12.02
N ASN A 141 -15.68 33.58 11.87
CA ASN A 141 -16.27 32.38 12.48
C ASN A 141 -16.17 32.42 14.01
N ARG A 142 -15.00 32.82 14.55
CA ARG A 142 -14.78 32.98 16.00
C ARG A 142 -15.59 34.12 16.62
N ARG A 143 -15.88 35.17 15.85
CA ARG A 143 -16.54 36.41 16.34
C ARG A 143 -18.05 36.42 16.15
N PHE A 144 -18.57 35.76 15.12
CA PHE A 144 -20.00 35.80 14.77
C PHE A 144 -20.68 34.43 14.74
N GLY A 145 -19.95 33.33 14.92
CA GLY A 145 -20.50 31.97 14.87
C GLY A 145 -21.02 31.56 13.49
N VAL A 146 -20.72 32.35 12.45
CA VAL A 146 -21.17 32.10 11.07
C VAL A 146 -20.11 31.26 10.35
N GLY A 147 -20.41 29.98 10.16
CA GLY A 147 -19.49 28.96 9.62
C GLY A 147 -19.13 27.83 10.60
N GLY A 148 -19.89 27.70 11.69
CA GLY A 148 -19.54 27.05 12.96
C GLY A 148 -19.32 25.53 13.01
N ASP A 149 -19.15 24.84 11.89
CA ASP A 149 -18.98 23.37 11.93
C ASP A 149 -17.90 22.82 10.99
N LEU A 150 -17.42 23.66 10.06
CA LEU A 150 -16.31 23.34 9.16
C LEU A 150 -14.99 23.72 9.83
N PHE A 151 -14.78 24.99 10.17
CA PHE A 151 -13.47 25.49 10.62
C PHE A 151 -13.05 25.08 12.03
N ASN A 152 -13.99 24.88 12.98
CA ASN A 152 -13.66 24.32 14.29
C ASN A 152 -13.02 22.92 14.21
N LYS A 153 -13.24 22.18 13.10
CA LYS A 153 -12.65 20.86 12.85
C LYS A 153 -11.27 20.95 12.16
N PHE A 154 -10.95 22.09 11.52
CA PHE A 154 -9.63 22.39 10.94
C PHE A 154 -8.69 23.07 11.97
N ASP A 155 -9.20 23.66 13.06
CA ASP A 155 -8.36 24.28 14.11
C ASP A 155 -7.68 23.25 15.05
N GLY A 156 -8.15 22.00 15.11
CA GLY A 156 -7.51 20.88 15.81
C GLY A 156 -6.58 20.02 14.93
N GLU A 157 -6.23 20.51 13.73
CA GLU A 157 -5.65 19.76 12.62
C GLU A 157 -4.13 19.94 12.48
N VAL A 158 -3.46 20.40 13.55
CA VAL A 158 -1.98 20.46 13.59
C VAL A 158 -1.39 19.04 13.50
N ASP A 159 -2.02 18.05 14.15
CA ASP A 159 -1.60 16.63 14.05
C ASP A 159 -1.80 16.06 12.63
N LEU A 160 -2.89 16.41 11.95
CA LEU A 160 -3.18 15.92 10.59
C LEU A 160 -2.20 16.49 9.56
N LEU A 161 -1.60 17.66 9.84
CA LEU A 161 -0.58 18.32 9.01
C LEU A 161 0.81 17.68 9.19
N ASP A 162 1.18 17.34 10.42
CA ASP A 162 2.44 16.62 10.72
C ASP A 162 2.44 15.21 10.11
N ASP A 163 1.28 14.53 10.11
CA ASP A 163 1.09 13.22 9.44
C ASP A 163 1.28 13.29 7.90
N LEU A 164 1.17 14.47 7.28
CA LEU A 164 1.31 14.62 5.83
C LEU A 164 2.74 14.54 5.34
N ASP A 165 3.68 15.04 6.14
CA ASP A 165 5.11 15.02 5.83
C ASP A 165 5.68 13.60 5.98
N ASP A 166 5.03 12.75 6.78
CA ASP A 166 5.34 11.33 6.96
C ASP A 166 4.93 10.45 5.76
N HIS A 167 4.03 10.93 4.91
CA HIS A 167 3.58 10.17 3.75
C HIS A 167 4.67 10.00 2.70
N TYR A 168 4.70 8.85 2.02
CA TYR A 168 5.53 8.66 0.82
C TYR A 168 5.26 9.70 -0.28
N THR A 169 4.06 10.30 -0.28
CA THR A 169 3.65 11.31 -1.26
C THR A 169 4.18 12.72 -0.96
N ALA A 170 4.74 12.94 0.24
CA ALA A 170 5.39 14.18 0.66
C ALA A 170 6.57 14.53 -0.25
N ARG A 171 6.88 15.82 -0.36
CA ARG A 171 7.87 16.33 -1.35
C ARG A 171 9.24 15.67 -1.18
N HIS A 172 9.67 15.47 0.07
CA HIS A 172 10.98 14.91 0.41
C HIS A 172 11.08 13.41 0.11
N HIS A 173 9.98 12.65 0.25
CA HIS A 173 9.96 11.21 0.02
C HIS A 173 9.69 10.79 -1.43
N LYS A 174 9.38 11.72 -2.35
CA LYS A 174 9.02 11.38 -3.74
C LYS A 174 10.08 10.55 -4.47
N ARG A 175 11.37 10.80 -4.22
CA ARG A 175 12.47 10.06 -4.86
C ARG A 175 12.50 8.61 -4.35
N GLU A 176 12.51 8.44 -3.03
CA GLU A 176 12.49 7.14 -2.38
C GLU A 176 11.26 6.32 -2.78
N ARG A 177 10.07 6.94 -2.72
CA ARG A 177 8.82 6.36 -3.21
C ARG A 177 8.92 5.87 -4.65
N ARG A 178 9.47 6.68 -5.55
CA ARG A 178 9.64 6.28 -6.96
C ARG A 178 10.54 5.06 -7.08
N ILE A 179 11.67 5.06 -6.38
CA ILE A 179 12.62 3.94 -6.40
C ILE A 179 11.97 2.67 -5.87
N LEU A 180 11.25 2.73 -4.75
CA LEU A 180 10.54 1.59 -4.18
C LEU A 180 9.54 1.00 -5.18
N ILE A 181 8.66 1.83 -5.77
CA ILE A 181 7.68 1.35 -6.75
C ILE A 181 8.36 0.77 -7.99
N GLN A 182 9.42 1.42 -8.50
CA GLN A 182 10.16 0.91 -9.67
C GLN A 182 10.85 -0.43 -9.39
N ARG A 183 11.39 -0.64 -8.18
CA ARG A 183 11.94 -1.94 -7.77
C ARG A 183 10.85 -3.01 -7.69
N LEU A 184 9.67 -2.68 -7.15
CA LEU A 184 8.52 -3.59 -7.16
C LEU A 184 8.07 -3.92 -8.59
N GLN A 185 8.11 -2.95 -9.51
CA GLN A 185 7.74 -3.17 -10.92
C GLN A 185 8.74 -4.11 -11.60
N HIS A 186 10.03 -3.94 -11.29
CA HIS A 186 11.08 -4.84 -11.77
C HIS A 186 10.90 -6.27 -11.25
N ILE A 187 10.58 -6.44 -9.97
CA ILE A 187 10.26 -7.76 -9.40
C ILE A 187 9.04 -8.38 -10.09
N SER A 188 7.99 -7.58 -10.26
CA SER A 188 6.75 -7.99 -10.93
C SER A 188 7.04 -8.53 -12.34
N GLU A 189 7.79 -7.78 -13.14
CA GLU A 189 8.20 -8.15 -14.49
C GLU A 189 9.11 -9.39 -14.52
N ARG A 190 10.15 -9.43 -13.68
CA ARG A 190 11.16 -10.49 -13.67
C ARG A 190 10.61 -11.85 -13.23
N PHE A 191 9.72 -11.86 -12.24
CA PHE A 191 9.20 -13.09 -11.64
C PHE A 191 7.75 -13.39 -12.04
N SER A 192 7.13 -12.56 -12.90
CA SER A 192 5.73 -12.67 -13.30
C SER A 192 4.77 -12.73 -12.10
N VAL A 193 4.97 -11.84 -11.12
CA VAL A 193 4.14 -11.73 -9.91
C VAL A 193 3.37 -10.44 -9.90
N ARG A 194 2.12 -10.46 -9.42
CA ARG A 194 1.31 -9.26 -9.20
C ARG A 194 1.63 -8.67 -7.84
N VAL A 195 1.87 -7.37 -7.77
CA VAL A 195 2.12 -6.67 -6.50
C VAL A 195 0.82 -6.03 -5.99
N THR A 196 0.47 -6.29 -4.74
CA THR A 196 -0.58 -5.62 -3.99
C THR A 196 0.02 -4.96 -2.75
N ILE A 197 -0.31 -3.71 -2.48
CA ILE A 197 0.24 -2.93 -1.39
C ILE A 197 -0.84 -2.66 -0.35
N LEU A 198 -0.57 -2.96 0.91
CA LEU A 198 -1.43 -2.61 2.04
C LEU A 198 -0.92 -1.32 2.67
N GLY A 199 -1.82 -0.36 2.92
CA GLY A 199 -1.51 0.89 3.61
C GLY A 199 -2.54 1.23 4.67
N GLY A 200 -2.11 1.91 5.74
CA GLY A 200 -2.96 2.30 6.88
C GLY A 200 -2.82 3.78 7.25
N ASP A 201 -2.89 4.09 8.56
CA ASP A 201 -2.63 5.40 9.20
C ASP A 201 -3.64 6.54 8.92
N VAL A 202 -4.24 6.61 7.73
CA VAL A 202 -5.08 7.77 7.32
C VAL A 202 -6.53 7.74 7.83
N HIS A 203 -6.89 6.75 8.67
CA HIS A 203 -8.20 6.58 9.32
C HIS A 203 -9.42 6.58 8.37
N LEU A 204 -9.22 6.28 7.08
CA LEU A 204 -10.27 6.14 6.08
C LEU A 204 -9.94 5.01 5.12
N ALA A 205 -10.94 4.53 4.39
CA ALA A 205 -10.72 3.54 3.33
C ALA A 205 -10.56 4.21 1.96
N ALA A 206 -9.63 3.72 1.16
CA ALA A 206 -9.43 4.11 -0.24
C ALA A 206 -8.75 2.97 -1.02
N ILE A 207 -8.90 2.97 -2.34
CA ILE A 207 -8.17 2.05 -3.22
C ILE A 207 -7.36 2.88 -4.20
N GLY A 208 -6.05 2.90 -4.02
CA GLY A 208 -5.10 3.47 -4.97
C GLY A 208 -4.65 2.44 -5.98
N ARG A 209 -4.15 2.89 -7.14
CA ARG A 209 -3.52 2.00 -8.11
C ARG A 209 -2.45 2.70 -8.93
N PHE A 210 -1.39 1.97 -9.22
CA PHE A 210 -0.43 2.27 -10.29
C PHE A 210 -0.78 1.45 -11.51
N TYR A 211 -0.47 1.95 -12.70
CA TYR A 211 -0.69 1.24 -13.97
C TYR A 211 0.14 1.88 -15.09
N SER A 212 0.42 1.10 -16.13
CA SER A 212 0.98 1.63 -17.38
C SER A 212 0.03 2.67 -17.97
N LYS A 213 0.58 3.77 -18.51
CA LYS A 213 -0.21 4.80 -19.18
C LYS A 213 -1.21 4.18 -20.16
N VAL A 214 -2.47 4.61 -20.08
CA VAL A 214 -3.58 4.07 -20.89
C VAL A 214 -3.27 4.10 -22.40
N GLY A 215 -2.55 5.13 -22.87
CA GLY A 215 -2.14 5.26 -24.27
C GLY A 215 -1.19 4.16 -24.76
N SER A 216 -0.51 3.44 -23.86
CA SER A 216 0.35 2.30 -24.19
C SER A 216 -0.42 1.04 -24.55
N LYS A 217 -1.73 0.97 -24.26
CA LYS A 217 -2.62 -0.16 -24.60
C LYS A 217 -2.11 -1.52 -24.12
N ILE A 218 -1.45 -1.55 -22.96
CA ILE A 218 -1.01 -2.80 -22.32
C ILE A 218 -2.18 -3.32 -21.49
N PRO A 219 -2.70 -4.53 -21.75
CA PRO A 219 -3.74 -5.13 -20.91
C PRO A 219 -3.23 -5.38 -19.49
N VAL A 220 -4.09 -5.19 -18.48
CA VAL A 220 -3.70 -5.32 -17.07
C VAL A 220 -3.06 -6.68 -16.75
N ILE A 221 -3.57 -7.76 -17.35
CA ILE A 221 -3.05 -9.12 -17.17
C ILE A 221 -1.56 -9.25 -17.55
N ASN A 222 -1.05 -8.39 -18.44
CA ASN A 222 0.35 -8.36 -18.87
C ASN A 222 1.12 -7.16 -18.32
N ASP A 223 0.48 -6.26 -17.56
CA ASP A 223 1.09 -5.02 -17.10
C ASP A 223 1.79 -5.19 -15.74
N PRO A 224 3.13 -5.27 -15.64
CA PRO A 224 3.83 -5.37 -14.37
C PRO A 224 3.75 -4.07 -13.54
N ARG A 225 3.25 -2.98 -14.12
CA ARG A 225 3.06 -1.70 -13.43
C ARG A 225 1.69 -1.59 -12.76
N TYR A 226 0.75 -2.48 -13.11
CA TYR A 226 -0.53 -2.54 -12.42
C TYR A 226 -0.34 -3.08 -11.00
N MET A 227 -0.49 -2.19 -10.03
CA MET A 227 -0.36 -2.51 -8.60
C MET A 227 -1.46 -1.81 -7.84
N VAL A 228 -2.18 -2.56 -7.02
CA VAL A 228 -3.27 -2.00 -6.21
C VAL A 228 -2.73 -1.65 -4.83
N ASN A 229 -3.02 -0.46 -4.34
CA ASN A 229 -2.82 -0.08 -2.95
C ASN A 229 -4.16 -0.12 -2.22
N VAL A 230 -4.39 -1.18 -1.45
CA VAL A 230 -5.52 -1.32 -0.55
C VAL A 230 -5.24 -0.48 0.69
N VAL A 231 -5.93 0.67 0.80
CA VAL A 231 -5.84 1.54 1.98
C VAL A 231 -6.99 1.20 2.90
N SER A 232 -6.66 0.50 3.99
CA SER A 232 -7.61 0.14 5.03
C SER A 232 -7.02 0.56 6.35
N SER A 233 -7.71 1.47 7.03
CA SER A 233 -7.23 2.09 8.25
C SER A 233 -8.35 2.27 9.26
N ALA A 234 -8.00 2.05 10.52
CA ALA A 234 -8.82 2.21 11.73
C ALA A 234 -9.98 1.20 11.87
N ILE A 235 -9.79 0.19 12.73
CA ILE A 235 -10.89 -0.56 13.36
C ILE A 235 -11.44 0.23 14.56
N THR A 236 -10.59 0.96 15.29
CA THR A 236 -10.94 1.62 16.56
C THR A 236 -10.87 3.15 16.50
N ASN A 237 -9.95 3.71 15.72
CA ASN A 237 -9.72 5.15 15.68
C ASN A 237 -10.92 5.91 15.08
N LYS A 238 -11.03 7.19 15.44
CA LYS A 238 -12.07 8.07 14.92
C LYS A 238 -11.75 8.43 13.45
N PRO A 239 -12.70 8.25 12.52
CA PRO A 239 -12.50 8.66 11.13
C PRO A 239 -12.30 10.17 10.97
N PRO A 240 -11.66 10.62 9.88
CA PRO A 240 -11.50 12.04 9.60
C PRO A 240 -12.86 12.68 9.25
N PRO A 241 -13.01 14.01 9.38
CA PRO A 241 -14.25 14.69 9.04
C PRO A 241 -14.66 14.49 7.57
N LYS A 242 -15.97 14.41 7.32
CA LYS A 242 -16.58 14.32 5.98
C LYS A 242 -16.01 15.32 4.97
N ALA A 243 -15.75 16.55 5.41
CA ALA A 243 -15.18 17.60 4.56
C ALA A 243 -13.78 17.25 4.02
N VAL A 244 -12.93 16.65 4.86
CA VAL A 244 -11.56 16.24 4.49
C VAL A 244 -11.61 15.11 3.47
N ALA A 245 -12.46 14.09 3.70
CA ALA A 245 -12.66 12.99 2.75
C ALA A 245 -13.15 13.50 1.38
N ASN A 246 -14.12 14.41 1.37
CA ASN A 246 -14.66 15.00 0.15
C ASN A 246 -13.63 15.86 -0.60
N LEU A 247 -12.76 16.55 0.14
CA LEU A 247 -11.68 17.37 -0.41
C LEU A 247 -10.59 16.51 -1.06
N LEU A 248 -10.22 15.40 -0.41
CA LEU A 248 -9.35 14.36 -0.99
C LEU A 248 -9.94 13.82 -2.31
N ALA A 249 -11.23 13.49 -2.31
CA ALA A 249 -11.92 12.98 -3.49
C ALA A 249 -11.93 13.98 -4.66
N ARG A 250 -12.18 15.28 -4.39
CA ARG A 250 -12.09 16.34 -5.41
C ARG A 250 -10.68 16.50 -6.00
N ARG A 251 -9.66 16.05 -5.28
CA ARG A 251 -8.26 16.08 -5.71
C ARG A 251 -7.77 14.75 -6.28
N ASN A 252 -8.66 13.77 -6.50
CA ASN A 252 -8.33 12.58 -7.26
C ASN A 252 -8.08 12.93 -8.74
N LYS A 253 -6.83 13.30 -9.04
CA LYS A 253 -6.32 13.51 -10.39
C LYS A 253 -5.47 12.31 -10.78
N ILE A 254 -5.36 12.07 -12.08
CA ILE A 254 -4.31 11.18 -12.59
C ILE A 254 -2.97 11.87 -12.37
N HIS A 255 -2.06 11.18 -11.70
CA HIS A 255 -0.70 11.63 -11.50
C HIS A 255 0.27 10.70 -12.23
N HIS A 256 1.47 11.22 -12.50
CA HIS A 256 2.52 10.50 -13.22
C HIS A 256 3.66 10.21 -12.24
N LEU A 257 3.88 8.93 -11.93
CA LEU A 257 5.00 8.50 -11.10
C LEU A 257 6.32 8.71 -11.86
N ASP A 258 6.31 8.33 -13.14
CA ASP A 258 7.39 8.47 -14.11
C ASP A 258 6.84 8.57 -15.56
N PHE A 259 7.70 8.36 -16.56
CA PHE A 259 7.33 8.48 -17.97
C PHE A 259 6.33 7.40 -18.43
N HIS A 260 6.27 6.24 -17.79
CA HIS A 260 5.47 5.08 -18.21
C HIS A 260 4.32 4.75 -17.25
N THR A 261 4.40 5.20 -16.00
CA THR A 261 3.48 4.82 -14.92
C THR A 261 2.61 5.98 -14.48
N ASP A 262 1.30 5.76 -14.55
CA ASP A 262 0.27 6.64 -13.98
C ASP A 262 -0.23 6.07 -12.64
N GLU A 263 -0.87 6.94 -11.85
CA GLU A 263 -1.53 6.57 -10.61
C GLU A 263 -2.85 7.32 -10.41
N THR A 264 -3.82 6.69 -9.76
CA THR A 264 -5.08 7.33 -9.36
C THR A 264 -5.77 6.55 -8.23
N LEU A 265 -6.77 7.15 -7.58
CA LEU A 265 -7.72 6.41 -6.76
C LEU A 265 -8.83 5.82 -7.64
N MET A 266 -9.17 4.57 -7.37
CA MET A 266 -10.28 3.82 -7.98
C MET A 266 -11.60 4.18 -7.32
N LYS A 267 -12.66 4.25 -8.13
CA LYS A 267 -14.03 4.41 -7.63
C LYS A 267 -14.56 3.05 -7.19
N VAL A 268 -14.71 2.86 -5.89
CA VAL A 268 -15.21 1.61 -5.30
C VAL A 268 -16.37 1.84 -4.34
N PHE A 269 -16.52 3.06 -3.80
CA PHE A 269 -17.59 3.38 -2.86
C PHE A 269 -18.83 3.89 -3.62
N ASN A 270 -19.50 2.98 -4.32
CA ASN A 270 -20.69 3.26 -5.13
C ASN A 270 -21.88 3.73 -4.26
N GLU A 271 -22.05 3.14 -3.08
CA GLU A 271 -23.12 3.46 -2.12
C GLU A 271 -22.57 3.98 -0.78
N GLN A 272 -23.46 4.54 0.04
CA GLN A 272 -23.15 4.87 1.44
C GLN A 272 -23.47 3.65 2.33
N PRO A 273 -22.61 3.30 3.30
CA PRO A 273 -22.77 2.08 4.09
C PRO A 273 -24.08 2.10 4.89
N GLY A 274 -24.94 1.09 4.67
CA GLY A 274 -26.27 1.00 5.27
C GLY A 274 -27.18 2.21 4.99
N GLY A 275 -26.96 2.94 3.89
CA GLY A 275 -27.70 4.15 3.54
C GLY A 275 -27.41 5.37 4.44
N LYS A 276 -26.42 5.28 5.34
CA LYS A 276 -26.04 6.36 6.24
C LYS A 276 -24.96 7.21 5.60
N GLU A 277 -25.24 8.50 5.39
CA GLU A 277 -24.31 9.41 4.72
C GLU A 277 -23.00 9.60 5.54
N LYS A 278 -21.87 9.12 5.01
CA LYS A 278 -20.51 9.31 5.56
C LYS A 278 -19.70 10.32 4.76
N SER A 279 -19.96 10.40 3.45
CA SER A 279 -19.31 11.32 2.50
C SER A 279 -20.36 11.99 1.60
N ALA A 280 -19.95 12.94 0.75
CA ALA A 280 -20.89 13.50 -0.24
C ALA A 280 -21.11 12.52 -1.40
N ASP A 281 -22.26 12.58 -2.06
CA ASP A 281 -22.64 11.65 -3.14
C ASP A 281 -21.61 11.52 -4.27
N PHE A 282 -20.89 12.61 -4.60
CA PHE A 282 -19.86 12.59 -5.65
C PHE A 282 -18.58 11.85 -5.22
N ASN A 283 -18.37 11.64 -3.92
CA ASN A 283 -17.19 10.99 -3.39
C ASN A 283 -17.34 9.47 -3.48
N LYS A 284 -16.72 8.89 -4.50
CA LYS A 284 -16.72 7.45 -4.75
C LYS A 284 -15.37 6.78 -4.47
N VAL A 285 -14.40 7.53 -3.92
CA VAL A 285 -12.98 7.11 -3.86
C VAL A 285 -12.38 7.12 -2.46
N THR A 286 -13.02 7.79 -1.50
CA THR A 286 -12.65 7.74 -0.07
C THR A 286 -13.88 7.53 0.80
N MET A 287 -13.72 6.75 1.88
CA MET A 287 -14.79 6.47 2.83
C MET A 287 -14.30 6.73 4.27
N PRO A 288 -14.72 7.85 4.91
CA PRO A 288 -14.29 8.21 6.27
C PRO A 288 -15.12 7.43 7.31
N SER A 289 -14.86 6.13 7.43
CA SER A 289 -15.47 5.26 8.42
C SER A 289 -14.51 4.15 8.80
N ARG A 290 -14.68 3.57 10.00
CA ARG A 290 -13.87 2.44 10.43
C ARG A 290 -14.05 1.29 9.46
N ASN A 291 -12.99 0.54 9.20
CA ASN A 291 -12.99 -0.49 8.19
C ASN A 291 -11.88 -1.52 8.40
N TYR A 292 -12.02 -2.64 7.72
CA TYR A 292 -10.96 -3.64 7.52
C TYR A 292 -11.05 -4.20 6.10
N ALA A 293 -9.95 -4.77 5.60
CA ALA A 293 -9.90 -5.42 4.30
C ALA A 293 -9.92 -6.95 4.47
N CYS A 294 -10.77 -7.63 3.69
CA CYS A 294 -10.66 -9.05 3.43
C CYS A 294 -9.98 -9.24 2.08
N ILE A 295 -8.91 -10.03 2.03
CA ILE A 295 -8.21 -10.39 0.80
C ILE A 295 -8.14 -11.90 0.76
N THR A 296 -8.70 -12.49 -0.28
CA THR A 296 -8.85 -13.94 -0.40
C THR A 296 -8.32 -14.41 -1.73
N GLU A 297 -7.55 -15.51 -1.72
CA GLU A 297 -7.11 -16.13 -2.96
C GLU A 297 -8.26 -16.87 -3.62
N VAL A 298 -8.43 -16.64 -4.92
CA VAL A 298 -9.42 -17.33 -5.75
C VAL A 298 -8.84 -18.66 -6.20
N ASP A 299 -9.54 -19.74 -5.87
CA ASP A 299 -9.24 -21.10 -6.30
C ASP A 299 -10.49 -21.74 -6.91
N PHE A 300 -10.41 -22.07 -8.20
CA PHE A 300 -11.51 -22.72 -8.93
C PHE A 300 -11.38 -24.26 -8.95
N SER A 301 -10.39 -24.84 -8.28
CA SER A 301 -10.20 -26.28 -8.25
C SER A 301 -11.32 -26.97 -7.45
N GLY A 302 -11.97 -27.96 -8.06
CA GLY A 302 -12.89 -28.88 -7.36
C GLY A 302 -14.30 -28.37 -7.06
N VAL A 303 -14.74 -27.20 -7.57
CA VAL A 303 -16.08 -26.65 -7.28
C VAL A 303 -16.80 -26.20 -8.55
N ASN A 304 -18.06 -26.61 -8.70
CA ASN A 304 -18.97 -26.07 -9.72
C ASN A 304 -19.61 -24.77 -9.20
N GLY A 305 -19.42 -23.65 -9.93
CA GLY A 305 -20.04 -22.36 -9.64
C GLY A 305 -19.04 -21.26 -9.28
N GLY A 306 -19.14 -20.12 -9.98
CA GLY A 306 -18.27 -18.96 -9.90
C GLY A 306 -18.14 -18.28 -11.26
N THR A 307 -17.88 -16.97 -11.31
CA THR A 307 -17.74 -16.22 -12.57
C THR A 307 -16.27 -16.21 -12.96
N LYS A 308 -15.84 -17.27 -13.67
CA LYS A 308 -14.45 -17.42 -14.12
C LYS A 308 -14.20 -16.59 -15.38
N VAL A 309 -13.20 -15.73 -15.31
CA VAL A 309 -12.66 -14.93 -16.41
C VAL A 309 -11.38 -15.60 -16.91
N ASN A 310 -11.23 -15.77 -18.22
CA ASN A 310 -10.03 -16.35 -18.82
C ASN A 310 -9.02 -15.27 -19.24
N GLU A 311 -7.80 -15.68 -19.58
CA GLU A 311 -6.72 -14.75 -19.97
C GLU A 311 -7.07 -13.92 -21.22
N GLU A 312 -7.78 -14.53 -22.18
CA GLU A 312 -8.17 -13.89 -23.44
C GLU A 312 -9.16 -12.74 -23.20
N GLU A 313 -10.16 -12.95 -22.34
CA GLU A 313 -11.15 -11.96 -21.95
C GLU A 313 -10.49 -10.76 -21.23
N LEU A 314 -9.55 -11.03 -20.33
CA LEU A 314 -8.74 -9.99 -19.68
C LEU A 314 -7.86 -9.23 -20.66
N ALA A 315 -7.23 -9.93 -21.61
CA ALA A 315 -6.34 -9.33 -22.60
C ALA A 315 -7.09 -8.48 -23.63
N GLN A 316 -8.35 -8.84 -23.93
CA GLN A 316 -9.21 -8.15 -24.89
C GLN A 316 -10.07 -7.05 -24.25
N PHE A 317 -9.95 -6.81 -22.94
CA PHE A 317 -10.72 -5.78 -22.26
C PHE A 317 -10.51 -4.41 -22.93
N PRO A 318 -11.59 -3.67 -23.27
CA PRO A 318 -11.46 -2.42 -23.99
C PRO A 318 -10.56 -1.41 -23.27
N ALA A 319 -9.67 -0.77 -24.03
CA ALA A 319 -8.83 0.27 -23.48
C ALA A 319 -9.71 1.40 -22.89
N PRO A 320 -9.50 1.80 -21.63
CA PRO A 320 -10.34 2.79 -20.99
C PRO A 320 -10.11 4.18 -21.61
N LYS A 321 -11.10 5.08 -21.44
CA LYS A 321 -10.95 6.48 -21.89
C LYS A 321 -9.80 7.20 -21.16
N ASN A 322 -9.66 6.92 -19.87
CA ASN A 322 -8.58 7.41 -19.02
C ASN A 322 -8.49 6.55 -17.75
N GLY A 323 -7.47 6.80 -16.93
CA GLY A 323 -7.19 6.06 -15.72
C GLY A 323 -8.27 6.07 -14.63
N HIS A 324 -9.32 6.91 -14.71
CA HIS A 324 -10.44 6.88 -13.76
C HIS A 324 -11.54 5.87 -14.10
N ASN A 325 -11.46 5.22 -15.26
CA ASN A 325 -12.40 4.17 -15.65
C ASN A 325 -11.84 2.79 -15.25
N PRO A 326 -12.66 1.73 -15.23
CA PRO A 326 -12.18 0.36 -15.06
C PRO A 326 -11.06 0.05 -16.07
N LEU A 327 -9.96 -0.55 -15.58
CA LEU A 327 -8.79 -0.95 -16.36
C LEU A 327 -8.87 -2.42 -16.81
N HIS A 328 -9.70 -3.22 -16.14
CA HIS A 328 -9.94 -4.64 -16.44
C HIS A 328 -11.34 -5.06 -15.92
N PRO A 329 -11.85 -6.26 -16.29
CA PRO A 329 -13.20 -6.69 -15.92
C PRO A 329 -13.48 -6.68 -14.42
N GLY A 330 -12.49 -6.93 -13.57
CA GLY A 330 -12.67 -6.97 -12.12
C GLY A 330 -12.81 -5.65 -11.41
N GLU A 331 -12.69 -4.54 -12.14
CA GLU A 331 -13.01 -3.21 -11.63
C GLU A 331 -14.36 -2.70 -12.16
N VAL A 332 -15.00 -3.44 -13.07
CA VAL A 332 -16.35 -3.13 -13.54
C VAL A 332 -17.30 -3.37 -12.38
N ASP A 333 -18.15 -2.38 -12.11
CA ASP A 333 -19.10 -2.40 -10.98
C ASP A 333 -18.46 -2.66 -9.61
N ALA A 334 -17.19 -2.30 -9.44
CA ALA A 334 -16.52 -2.33 -8.15
C ALA A 334 -17.34 -1.57 -7.09
N GLY A 335 -17.67 -2.25 -5.99
CA GLY A 335 -18.55 -1.72 -4.96
C GLY A 335 -19.43 -2.78 -4.31
N THR A 336 -20.59 -2.36 -3.78
CA THR A 336 -21.46 -3.19 -2.92
C THR A 336 -22.10 -4.38 -3.61
N THR A 337 -22.37 -4.28 -4.91
CA THR A 337 -22.98 -5.36 -5.70
C THR A 337 -21.95 -6.29 -6.33
N HIS A 338 -20.65 -5.96 -6.22
CA HIS A 338 -19.60 -6.81 -6.76
C HIS A 338 -19.57 -8.13 -5.98
N PRO A 339 -19.44 -9.29 -6.63
CA PRO A 339 -19.48 -10.59 -5.94
C PRO A 339 -18.44 -10.77 -4.81
N ALA A 340 -17.28 -10.13 -4.95
CA ALA A 340 -16.25 -10.13 -3.90
C ALA A 340 -16.63 -9.29 -2.65
N ALA A 341 -17.73 -8.52 -2.67
CA ALA A 341 -18.08 -7.60 -1.59
C ALA A 341 -18.34 -8.30 -0.25
N ASP A 342 -18.77 -9.56 -0.26
CA ASP A 342 -18.97 -10.32 0.98
C ASP A 342 -17.66 -10.58 1.76
N GLY A 343 -16.51 -10.52 1.08
CA GLY A 343 -15.18 -10.74 1.65
C GLY A 343 -14.86 -12.19 1.98
N ILE A 344 -15.68 -13.15 1.56
CA ILE A 344 -15.51 -14.57 1.92
C ILE A 344 -15.70 -15.54 0.74
N THR A 345 -16.52 -15.21 -0.27
CA THR A 345 -16.89 -16.18 -1.31
C THR A 345 -15.71 -16.64 -2.14
N SER A 346 -14.78 -15.73 -2.50
CA SER A 346 -13.51 -16.03 -3.19
C SER A 346 -13.67 -16.77 -4.53
N ARG A 347 -14.63 -16.37 -5.39
CA ARG A 347 -15.05 -17.13 -6.59
C ARG A 347 -15.29 -16.28 -7.84
N VAL A 348 -14.67 -15.11 -7.94
CA VAL A 348 -14.79 -14.26 -9.13
C VAL A 348 -13.42 -13.92 -9.72
N GLY A 349 -13.36 -13.87 -11.04
CA GLY A 349 -12.12 -13.55 -11.75
C GLY A 349 -11.37 -14.80 -12.17
N MET A 350 -10.07 -14.86 -11.87
CA MET A 350 -9.15 -15.85 -12.44
C MET A 350 -8.55 -16.73 -11.34
N ASP A 351 -8.20 -17.98 -11.66
CA ASP A 351 -7.48 -18.85 -10.73
C ASP A 351 -6.15 -18.21 -10.29
N GLY A 352 -5.91 -18.21 -8.98
CA GLY A 352 -4.77 -17.50 -8.38
C GLY A 352 -4.90 -15.98 -8.40
N GLY A 353 -6.10 -15.42 -8.67
CA GLY A 353 -6.42 -14.02 -8.43
C GLY A 353 -6.69 -13.73 -6.96
N LEU A 354 -6.82 -12.44 -6.61
CA LEU A 354 -7.22 -12.02 -5.27
C LEU A 354 -8.58 -11.31 -5.32
N ASP A 355 -9.56 -11.84 -4.59
CA ASP A 355 -10.80 -11.13 -4.28
C ASP A 355 -10.52 -10.18 -3.11
N VAL A 356 -10.88 -8.90 -3.28
CA VAL A 356 -10.67 -7.85 -2.28
C VAL A 356 -12.01 -7.26 -1.88
N SER A 357 -12.29 -7.23 -0.57
CA SER A 357 -13.42 -6.53 0.01
C SER A 357 -12.96 -5.55 1.07
N ILE A 358 -13.37 -4.29 0.97
CA ILE A 358 -13.32 -3.36 2.10
C ILE A 358 -14.64 -3.47 2.85
N ARG A 359 -14.56 -3.84 4.13
CA ARG A 359 -15.69 -3.94 5.05
C ARG A 359 -15.77 -2.64 5.85
N VAL A 360 -16.78 -1.82 5.58
CA VAL A 360 -16.94 -0.49 6.17
C VAL A 360 -18.04 -0.50 7.23
N GLU A 361 -17.74 0.02 8.42
CA GLU A 361 -18.69 0.19 9.52
C GLU A 361 -19.92 1.00 9.09
N ILE A 362 -21.12 0.43 9.30
CA ILE A 362 -22.38 1.12 9.05
C ILE A 362 -22.67 2.09 10.20
N ASP A 363 -22.59 1.61 11.44
CA ASP A 363 -22.91 2.37 12.65
C ASP A 363 -21.85 2.13 13.75
N PRO A 364 -21.15 3.16 14.25
CA PRO A 364 -20.21 3.01 15.35
C PRO A 364 -20.85 2.65 16.70
N ALA A 365 -22.17 2.78 16.83
CA ALA A 365 -22.90 2.35 18.02
C ALA A 365 -23.37 0.88 17.93
N ASP A 366 -23.25 0.24 16.76
CA ASP A 366 -23.62 -1.16 16.59
C ASP A 366 -22.56 -2.08 17.21
N LYS A 367 -22.98 -2.82 18.24
CA LYS A 367 -22.11 -3.75 18.98
C LYS A 367 -21.85 -5.05 18.22
N GLU A 368 -22.69 -5.39 17.25
CA GLU A 368 -22.47 -6.55 16.37
C GLU A 368 -21.44 -6.25 15.28
N GLY A 369 -21.05 -4.98 15.11
CA GLY A 369 -20.03 -4.57 14.16
C GLY A 369 -20.46 -4.77 12.70
N THR A 370 -21.73 -4.53 12.38
CA THR A 370 -22.24 -4.72 11.01
C THR A 370 -21.51 -3.81 10.04
N THR A 371 -21.08 -4.40 8.92
CA THR A 371 -20.32 -3.72 7.87
C THR A 371 -21.00 -3.86 6.52
N GLU A 372 -20.87 -2.83 5.69
CA GLU A 372 -21.15 -2.88 4.26
C GLU A 372 -19.86 -3.27 3.52
N GLY A 373 -19.98 -4.18 2.56
CA GLY A 373 -18.84 -4.66 1.78
C GLY A 373 -18.68 -3.89 0.46
N TYR A 374 -17.44 -3.63 0.04
CA TYR A 374 -17.16 -3.05 -1.27
C TYR A 374 -16.09 -3.88 -1.96
N GLY A 375 -16.50 -4.60 -3.01
CA GLY A 375 -15.70 -5.64 -3.65
C GLY A 375 -15.09 -5.22 -4.99
N PHE A 376 -13.97 -5.84 -5.32
CA PHE A 376 -13.35 -5.92 -6.65
C PHE A 376 -12.35 -7.09 -6.64
N TRP A 377 -11.70 -7.41 -7.76
CA TRP A 377 -10.66 -8.45 -7.77
C TRP A 377 -9.39 -8.04 -8.53
N ILE A 378 -8.28 -8.74 -8.26
CA ILE A 378 -6.94 -8.46 -8.79
C ILE A 378 -6.44 -9.70 -9.53
N PRO A 379 -6.17 -9.65 -10.85
CA PRO A 379 -5.63 -10.78 -11.59
C PRO A 379 -4.15 -11.04 -11.23
N PRO A 380 -3.70 -12.31 -11.31
CA PRO A 380 -2.27 -12.59 -11.35
C PRO A 380 -1.63 -11.91 -12.57
N LEU A 381 -0.31 -11.74 -12.55
CA LEU A 381 0.42 -11.26 -13.72
C LEU A 381 0.78 -12.46 -14.62
N VAL A 382 0.39 -12.38 -15.88
CA VAL A 382 0.83 -13.30 -16.93
C VAL A 382 1.84 -12.56 -17.78
N SER A 383 3.12 -12.77 -17.50
CA SER A 383 4.17 -12.23 -18.35
C SER A 383 4.07 -12.88 -19.74
N PRO A 384 4.05 -12.10 -20.84
CA PRO A 384 4.18 -12.68 -22.17
C PRO A 384 5.52 -13.39 -22.19
N ARG A 385 5.50 -14.73 -22.27
CA ARG A 385 6.70 -15.56 -22.29
C ARG A 385 7.69 -14.91 -23.25
N MET A 386 8.86 -14.50 -22.76
CA MET A 386 10.01 -14.26 -23.63
C MET A 386 10.41 -15.62 -24.20
N GLU A 387 9.71 -16.06 -25.24
CA GLU A 387 10.18 -17.11 -26.13
C GLU A 387 11.51 -16.63 -26.73
N GLY A 388 12.65 -16.98 -26.13
CA GLY A 388 13.93 -16.65 -26.75
C GLY A 388 15.23 -16.80 -25.95
N HIS A 389 15.25 -16.72 -24.62
CA HIS A 389 16.53 -16.59 -23.91
C HIS A 389 17.08 -17.84 -23.20
N HIS A 390 16.55 -19.04 -23.49
CA HIS A 390 17.14 -20.31 -23.03
C HIS A 390 18.07 -21.02 -24.03
N ARG A 391 18.52 -20.35 -25.12
CA ARG A 391 19.42 -20.99 -26.12
C ARG A 391 20.87 -20.48 -26.19
N PHE A 392 21.31 -19.58 -25.31
CA PHE A 392 22.72 -19.17 -25.26
C PHE A 392 23.32 -19.28 -23.87
N SER A 393 23.44 -20.52 -23.37
CA SER A 393 24.47 -20.87 -22.39
C SER A 393 24.72 -22.37 -22.45
N ARG A 394 25.42 -22.82 -23.49
CA ARG A 394 26.02 -24.18 -23.52
C ARG A 394 27.20 -24.36 -24.49
N HIS A 395 27.84 -23.28 -24.94
CA HIS A 395 29.09 -23.36 -25.69
C HIS A 395 30.08 -22.29 -25.26
N ARG A 396 30.61 -22.42 -24.04
CA ARG A 396 31.95 -21.89 -23.71
C ARG A 396 32.53 -22.47 -22.40
N GLU A 397 32.43 -23.78 -22.22
CA GLU A 397 33.26 -24.52 -21.27
C GLU A 397 33.76 -25.78 -21.97
N ASP A 398 34.71 -25.59 -22.89
CA ASP A 398 35.61 -26.64 -23.38
C ASP A 398 36.70 -25.96 -24.21
N ARG A 399 37.60 -25.26 -23.51
CA ARG A 399 38.96 -24.92 -23.97
C ARG A 399 39.71 -24.21 -22.86
N GLN A 400 40.20 -24.98 -21.90
CA GLN A 400 41.44 -24.67 -21.16
C GLN A 400 41.87 -25.88 -20.31
N THR A 401 42.53 -26.85 -20.94
CA THR A 401 43.52 -27.72 -20.28
C THR A 401 44.52 -28.22 -21.33
N ALA A 402 45.55 -27.42 -21.59
CA ALA A 402 46.81 -27.93 -22.14
C ALA A 402 47.95 -27.14 -21.47
N GLY A 403 48.67 -27.82 -20.59
CA GLY A 403 49.84 -27.32 -19.89
C GLY A 403 51.06 -27.15 -20.80
N PRO A 404 52.18 -26.66 -20.24
CA PRO A 404 53.32 -26.16 -21.02
C PRO A 404 54.22 -27.30 -21.50
N SER A 405 54.76 -27.15 -22.72
CA SER A 405 55.87 -27.95 -23.22
C SER A 405 57.07 -27.04 -23.44
N ALA A 406 58.19 -27.42 -22.82
CA ALA A 406 59.50 -26.82 -22.96
C ALA A 406 60.05 -26.97 -24.40
N ALA A 407 60.74 -25.93 -24.87
CA ALA A 407 62.02 -25.92 -25.59
C ALA A 407 62.42 -24.46 -25.82
#